data_AF-Q0CD19-F1
#
_entry.id   AF-Q0CD19-F1
#
_cell.length_a   1.000
_cell.length_b   1.000
_cell.length_c   1.000
_cell.angle_alpha   90.00
_cell.angle_beta   90.00
_cell.angle_gamma   90.00
#
_symmetry.space_group_name_H-M   'P 1'
#
loop_
_entity.id
_entity.type
_entity.pdbx_description
1 polymer ?
#
loop_
_entity_poly.entity_id
_entity_poly.type
_entity_poly.pdbx_seq_one_letter_code
_entity_poly.pdbx_strand_id
1 'polypeptide(L)'
;MLSKKTWDVLSTVDNPAHFSRFPAGIAHNASDVVTTLNKLIDITCTPGSKEERKARLRHQAADKDPFAICHCTSIPERLVLVSSIAELLWIHNDVTEELEHKQACIKHDILKDSMFLEKLVNAEIGQFNARETIFGLLVQKACAMDPKAAPKMVDTLSNFFQTYNSSDEEFVSMDTYIPYRVAQSGYW
;
A
#
# COMPACT_ATOMS: atom_id res chain seq x y z
N MET A 1 -33.33 -11.96 -4.74
CA MET A 1 -32.01 -11.52 -5.28
C MET A 1 -31.34 -10.70 -4.20
N LEU A 2 -30.29 -11.21 -3.57
CA LEU A 2 -29.44 -10.40 -2.70
C LEU A 2 -28.78 -9.32 -3.55
N SER A 3 -28.81 -8.08 -3.08
CA SER A 3 -28.14 -6.96 -3.73
C SER A 3 -26.67 -7.31 -4.01
N LYS A 4 -26.21 -7.14 -5.25
CA LYS A 4 -24.79 -7.30 -5.64
C LYS A 4 -23.92 -6.11 -5.24
N LYS A 5 -24.49 -5.10 -4.57
CA LYS A 5 -23.79 -3.88 -4.18
C LYS A 5 -22.96 -4.15 -2.94
N THR A 6 -21.67 -3.85 -3.01
CA THR A 6 -20.68 -4.08 -1.93
C THR A 6 -20.23 -2.78 -1.26
N TRP A 7 -20.94 -1.67 -1.47
CA TRP A 7 -20.58 -0.34 -0.98
C TRP A 7 -21.77 0.60 -0.87
N ASP A 8 -21.62 1.69 -0.12
CA ASP A 8 -22.60 2.77 0.00
C ASP A 8 -22.03 4.15 -0.28
N VAL A 9 -22.90 5.08 -0.69
CA VAL A 9 -22.51 6.48 -0.93
C VAL A 9 -22.32 7.16 0.42
N LEU A 10 -21.22 7.89 0.58
CA LEU A 10 -20.95 8.74 1.73
C LEU A 10 -21.73 10.05 1.61
N SER A 11 -22.36 10.47 2.71
CA SER A 11 -23.00 11.79 2.79
C SER A 11 -21.94 12.89 2.78
N THR A 12 -22.11 13.89 1.92
CA THR A 12 -21.21 15.06 1.81
C THR A 12 -21.83 16.33 2.39
N VAL A 13 -23.02 16.22 3.00
CA VAL A 13 -23.86 17.34 3.45
C VAL A 13 -23.15 18.22 4.48
N ASP A 14 -22.28 17.65 5.31
CA ASP A 14 -21.63 18.36 6.40
C ASP A 14 -20.39 19.15 5.97
N ASN A 15 -19.82 18.88 4.78
CA ASN A 15 -18.62 19.57 4.28
C ASN A 15 -18.65 19.80 2.74
N PRO A 16 -19.69 20.46 2.20
CA PRO A 16 -19.94 20.53 0.76
C PRO A 16 -18.84 21.27 -0.03
N ALA A 17 -18.04 22.11 0.62
CA ALA A 17 -16.93 22.84 -0.01
C ALA A 17 -15.69 21.95 -0.31
N HIS A 18 -15.59 20.79 0.33
CA HIS A 18 -14.42 19.89 0.22
C HIS A 18 -14.70 18.61 -0.57
N PHE A 19 -15.95 18.38 -0.97
CA PHE A 19 -16.31 17.23 -1.77
C PHE A 19 -16.40 17.56 -3.25
N SER A 20 -15.78 16.68 -4.04
CA SER A 20 -15.86 16.62 -5.48
C SER A 20 -17.30 16.68 -6.00
N ARG A 21 -17.49 17.14 -7.24
CA ARG A 21 -18.74 16.95 -8.00
C ARG A 21 -19.19 15.47 -8.06
N PHE A 22 -18.29 14.54 -7.74
CA PHE A 22 -18.53 13.10 -7.72
C PHE A 22 -18.75 12.60 -6.28
N PRO A 23 -19.84 11.87 -6.00
CA PRO A 23 -20.09 11.28 -4.70
C PRO A 23 -19.01 10.24 -4.35
N ALA A 24 -18.53 10.27 -3.10
CA ALA A 24 -17.64 9.25 -2.58
C ALA A 24 -18.44 8.01 -2.12
N GLY A 25 -17.84 6.83 -2.21
CA GLY A 25 -18.42 5.60 -1.70
C GLY A 25 -17.56 4.98 -0.59
N ILE A 26 -18.11 4.03 0.16
CA ILE A 26 -17.39 3.25 1.16
C ILE A 26 -17.75 1.77 1.06
N ALA A 27 -16.74 0.91 1.06
CA ALA A 27 -16.94 -0.54 1.01
C ALA A 27 -17.67 -1.07 2.25
N HIS A 28 -18.59 -2.01 2.07
CA HIS A 28 -19.31 -2.68 3.17
C HIS A 28 -18.37 -3.49 4.07
N ASN A 29 -17.26 -3.99 3.53
CA ASN A 29 -16.25 -4.74 4.28
C ASN A 29 -15.12 -3.87 4.84
N ALA A 30 -15.33 -2.55 5.02
CA ALA A 30 -14.32 -1.65 5.58
C ALA A 30 -13.81 -2.12 6.96
N SER A 31 -14.66 -2.75 7.77
CA SER A 31 -14.26 -3.32 9.07
C SER A 31 -13.25 -4.46 8.91
N ASP A 32 -13.39 -5.29 7.88
CA ASP A 32 -12.45 -6.38 7.59
C ASP A 32 -11.10 -5.83 7.10
N VAL A 33 -11.14 -4.73 6.32
CA VAL A 33 -9.93 -4.00 5.90
C VAL A 33 -9.19 -3.51 7.15
N VAL A 34 -9.83 -2.68 7.98
CA VAL A 34 -9.19 -2.12 9.18
C VAL A 34 -8.72 -3.19 10.17
N THR A 35 -9.49 -4.26 10.36
CA THR A 35 -9.09 -5.37 11.23
C THR A 35 -7.84 -6.07 10.70
N THR A 36 -7.76 -6.28 9.38
CA THR A 36 -6.60 -6.92 8.76
C THR A 36 -5.38 -6.02 8.81
N LEU A 37 -5.53 -4.72 8.51
CA LEU A 37 -4.44 -3.76 8.53
C LEU A 37 -3.87 -3.57 9.94
N ASN A 38 -4.71 -3.52 10.98
CA ASN A 38 -4.21 -3.45 12.36
C ASN A 38 -3.37 -4.67 12.75
N LYS A 39 -3.80 -5.89 12.38
CA LYS A 39 -2.99 -7.10 12.62
C LYS A 39 -1.66 -7.06 11.88
N LEU A 40 -1.69 -6.57 10.65
CA LEU A 40 -0.48 -6.43 9.84
C LEU A 40 0.48 -5.41 10.48
N ILE A 41 -0.03 -4.27 10.95
CA ILE A 41 0.75 -3.27 11.70
C ILE A 41 1.38 -3.89 12.94
N ASP A 42 0.62 -4.67 13.73
CA ASP A 42 1.12 -5.33 14.94
C ASP A 42 2.30 -6.28 14.64
N ILE A 43 2.32 -6.91 13.47
CA ILE A 43 3.36 -7.86 13.07
C ILE A 43 4.56 -7.15 12.43
N THR A 44 4.34 -6.10 11.65
CA THR A 44 5.37 -5.53 10.77
C THR A 44 6.03 -4.26 11.30
N CYS A 45 5.41 -3.58 12.27
CA CYS A 45 5.97 -2.37 12.86
C CYS A 45 6.66 -2.66 14.18
N THR A 46 7.65 -1.83 14.52
CA THR A 46 8.25 -1.88 15.86
C THR A 46 7.27 -1.23 16.86
N PRO A 47 6.94 -1.86 18.00
CA PRO A 47 6.04 -1.25 18.97
C PRO A 47 6.56 0.11 19.48
N GLY A 48 5.70 1.11 19.47
CA GLY A 48 6.00 2.48 19.87
C GLY A 48 6.75 3.30 18.81
N SER A 49 6.95 2.78 17.59
CA SER A 49 7.67 3.50 16.54
C SER A 49 6.85 4.57 15.85
N LYS A 50 7.50 5.38 15.01
CA LYS A 50 6.84 6.47 14.26
C LYS A 50 5.92 5.91 13.18
N GLU A 51 6.40 4.92 12.42
CA GLU A 51 5.64 4.25 11.37
C GLU A 51 4.44 3.48 11.92
N GLU A 52 4.54 2.88 13.12
CA GLU A 52 3.37 2.27 13.78
C GLU A 52 2.29 3.31 14.07
N ARG A 53 2.67 4.44 14.70
CA ARG A 53 1.72 5.52 15.03
C ARG A 53 1.06 6.09 13.79
N LYS A 54 1.84 6.32 12.73
CA LYS A 54 1.32 6.81 11.44
C LYS A 54 0.33 5.81 10.83
N ALA A 55 0.67 4.52 10.79
CA ALA A 55 -0.20 3.47 10.28
C ALA A 55 -1.52 3.37 11.07
N ARG A 56 -1.44 3.36 12.40
CA ARG A 56 -2.64 3.35 13.25
C ARG A 56 -3.51 4.58 13.07
N LEU A 57 -2.91 5.76 12.85
CA LEU A 57 -3.65 7.00 12.58
C LEU A 57 -4.48 6.89 11.28
N ARG A 58 -3.95 6.23 10.25
CA ARG A 58 -4.67 6.01 8.97
C ARG A 58 -5.89 5.11 9.13
N HIS A 59 -5.84 4.15 10.05
CA HIS A 59 -6.84 3.09 10.21
C HIS A 59 -7.59 3.14 11.55
N GLN A 60 -7.84 4.34 12.08
CA GLN A 60 -8.53 4.53 13.37
C GLN A 60 -9.99 4.11 13.35
N ALA A 61 -10.65 4.22 12.20
CA ALA A 61 -12.07 3.93 12.08
C ALA A 61 -12.41 3.41 10.68
N ALA A 62 -13.22 2.35 10.63
CA ALA A 62 -13.61 1.70 9.39
C ALA A 62 -14.40 2.62 8.45
N ASP A 63 -15.22 3.51 8.99
CA ASP A 63 -16.01 4.48 8.23
C ASP A 63 -15.17 5.62 7.59
N LYS A 64 -13.87 5.67 7.90
CA LYS A 64 -12.92 6.67 7.41
C LYS A 64 -11.71 6.05 6.74
N ASP A 65 -11.70 4.73 6.56
CA ASP A 65 -10.55 4.03 6.01
C ASP A 65 -10.28 4.47 4.56
N PRO A 66 -9.07 4.96 4.24
CA PRO A 66 -8.77 5.53 2.94
C PRO A 66 -8.92 4.49 1.81
N PHE A 67 -8.57 3.23 2.06
CA PHE A 67 -8.66 2.21 1.02
C PHE A 67 -10.11 1.78 0.78
N ALA A 68 -10.90 1.62 1.84
CA ALA A 68 -12.32 1.30 1.72
C ALA A 68 -13.12 2.39 1.00
N ILE A 69 -12.67 3.64 1.08
CA ILE A 69 -13.25 4.78 0.35
C ILE A 69 -12.79 4.80 -1.11
N CYS A 70 -11.46 4.80 -1.33
CA CYS A 70 -10.87 4.92 -2.67
C CYS A 70 -11.20 3.74 -3.60
N HIS A 71 -11.41 2.55 -3.02
CA HIS A 71 -11.63 1.31 -3.76
C HIS A 71 -12.96 0.64 -3.41
N CYS A 72 -13.97 1.43 -3.05
CA CYS A 72 -15.26 0.95 -2.54
C CYS A 72 -15.98 -0.06 -3.44
N THR A 73 -15.78 0.00 -4.76
CA THR A 73 -16.41 -0.93 -5.73
C THR A 73 -15.69 -2.27 -5.86
N SER A 74 -14.58 -2.47 -5.15
CA SER A 74 -13.77 -3.68 -5.22
C SER A 74 -14.50 -4.91 -4.69
N ILE A 75 -14.11 -6.08 -5.20
CA ILE A 75 -14.49 -7.36 -4.59
C ILE A 75 -13.91 -7.38 -3.16
N PRO A 76 -14.71 -7.67 -2.11
CA PRO A 76 -14.28 -7.56 -0.72
C PRO A 76 -12.94 -8.20 -0.38
N GLU A 77 -12.70 -9.44 -0.82
CA GLU A 77 -11.43 -10.13 -0.56
C GLU A 77 -10.24 -9.47 -1.28
N ARG A 78 -10.46 -8.99 -2.52
CA ARG A 78 -9.44 -8.28 -3.29
C ARG A 78 -9.10 -6.93 -2.63
N LEU A 79 -10.10 -6.26 -2.05
CA LEU A 79 -9.90 -5.03 -1.31
C LEU A 79 -8.97 -5.25 -0.11
N VAL A 80 -9.26 -6.24 0.74
CA VAL A 80 -8.40 -6.57 1.89
C VAL A 80 -6.97 -6.85 1.45
N LEU A 81 -6.80 -7.61 0.37
CA LEU A 81 -5.48 -7.97 -0.16
C LEU A 81 -4.70 -6.75 -0.69
N VAL A 82 -5.32 -5.93 -1.54
CA VAL A 82 -4.64 -4.76 -2.12
C VAL A 82 -4.35 -3.70 -1.06
N SER A 83 -5.27 -3.48 -0.11
CA SER A 83 -5.03 -2.60 1.04
C SER A 83 -3.84 -3.05 1.88
N SER A 84 -3.70 -4.37 2.10
CA SER A 84 -2.58 -4.91 2.88
C SER A 84 -1.24 -4.68 2.18
N ILE A 85 -1.18 -4.85 0.86
CA ILE A 85 0.02 -4.59 0.07
C ILE A 85 0.35 -3.09 0.09
N ALA A 86 -0.65 -2.24 -0.14
CA ALA A 86 -0.48 -0.80 -0.15
C ALA A 86 0.00 -0.24 1.21
N GLU A 87 -0.56 -0.74 2.31
CA GLU A 87 -0.16 -0.30 3.64
C GLU A 87 1.29 -0.72 3.98
N LEU A 88 1.73 -1.91 3.55
CA LEU A 88 3.14 -2.30 3.70
C LEU A 88 4.08 -1.40 2.89
N LEU A 89 3.67 -0.94 1.70
CA LEU A 89 4.44 0.05 0.93
C LEU A 89 4.48 1.39 1.67
N TRP A 90 3.38 1.81 2.29
CA TRP A 90 3.34 3.06 3.07
C TRP A 90 4.19 2.99 4.33
N ILE A 91 4.12 1.89 5.09
CA ILE A 91 4.99 1.64 6.25
C ILE A 91 6.46 1.55 5.82
N HIS A 92 6.75 0.88 4.70
CA HIS A 92 8.10 0.82 4.15
C HIS A 92 8.63 2.20 3.83
N ASN A 93 7.84 3.05 3.17
CA ASN A 93 8.20 4.44 2.94
C ASN A 93 8.46 5.19 4.25
N ASP A 94 7.54 5.10 5.22
CA ASP A 94 7.66 5.78 6.52
C ASP A 94 8.96 5.42 7.26
N VAL A 95 9.53 4.23 6.99
CA VAL A 95 10.84 3.83 7.51
C VAL A 95 11.99 4.32 6.64
N THR A 96 11.85 4.27 5.31
CA THR A 96 12.95 4.65 4.40
C THR A 96 13.12 6.16 4.24
N GLU A 97 12.09 6.96 4.52
CA GLU A 97 12.14 8.44 4.42
C GLU A 97 13.19 9.06 5.37
N GLU A 98 13.55 8.36 6.44
CA GLU A 98 14.52 8.83 7.45
C GLU A 98 15.94 8.30 7.22
N LEU A 99 16.12 7.45 6.20
CA LEU A 99 17.41 6.85 5.90
C LEU A 99 18.18 7.68 4.88
N GLU A 100 19.50 7.60 4.94
CA GLU A 100 20.36 8.07 3.85
C GLU A 100 19.98 7.37 2.54
N HIS A 101 20.02 8.10 1.43
CA HIS A 101 19.53 7.62 0.13
C HIS A 101 20.03 6.21 -0.22
N LYS A 102 21.33 5.96 -0.06
CA LYS A 102 21.93 4.64 -0.32
C LYS A 102 21.33 3.52 0.53
N GLN A 103 21.03 3.80 1.80
CA GLN A 103 20.41 2.82 2.70
C GLN A 103 18.95 2.58 2.32
N ALA A 104 18.22 3.64 1.94
CA ALA A 104 16.86 3.51 1.43
C ALA A 104 16.81 2.64 0.17
N CYS A 105 17.72 2.85 -0.79
CA CYS A 105 17.81 2.03 -2.01
C CYS A 105 18.05 0.54 -1.70
N ILE A 106 18.96 0.23 -0.76
CA ILE A 106 19.17 -1.16 -0.31
C ILE A 106 17.88 -1.76 0.26
N LYS A 107 17.12 -0.98 1.05
CA LYS A 107 15.84 -1.44 1.60
C LYS A 107 14.78 -1.67 0.52
N HIS A 108 14.73 -0.83 -0.52
CA HIS A 108 13.86 -1.02 -1.68
C HIS A 108 14.19 -2.29 -2.44
N ASP A 109 15.48 -2.56 -2.67
CA ASP A 109 15.94 -3.78 -3.33
C ASP A 109 15.57 -5.04 -2.53
N ILE A 110 15.72 -5.03 -1.20
CA ILE A 110 15.32 -6.16 -0.35
C ILE A 110 13.81 -6.39 -0.42
N LEU A 111 12.99 -5.33 -0.34
CA LEU A 111 11.53 -5.48 -0.43
C LEU A 111 11.10 -5.96 -1.82
N LYS A 112 11.72 -5.43 -2.88
CA LYS A 112 11.53 -5.89 -4.26
C LYS A 112 11.90 -7.37 -4.41
N ASP A 113 13.01 -7.79 -3.84
CA ASP A 113 13.46 -9.18 -3.89
C ASP A 113 12.49 -10.14 -3.21
N SER A 114 11.89 -9.72 -2.09
CA SER A 114 10.90 -10.53 -1.38
C SER A 114 9.64 -10.86 -2.20
N MET A 115 9.34 -10.08 -3.25
CA MET A 115 8.16 -10.32 -4.09
C MET A 115 8.34 -11.50 -5.05
N PHE A 116 9.57 -11.95 -5.30
CA PHE A 116 9.85 -13.08 -6.18
C PHE A 116 9.80 -14.39 -5.38
N LEU A 117 8.91 -15.31 -5.78
CA LEU A 117 8.68 -16.57 -5.06
C LEU A 117 9.97 -17.35 -4.82
N GLU A 118 10.82 -17.50 -5.84
CA GLU A 118 12.09 -18.23 -5.73
C GLU A 118 13.02 -17.62 -4.68
N LYS A 119 13.10 -16.28 -4.61
CA LYS A 119 13.92 -15.60 -3.61
C LYS A 119 13.32 -15.74 -2.21
N LEU A 120 12.00 -15.64 -2.10
CA LEU A 120 11.28 -15.74 -0.84
C LEU A 120 11.40 -17.14 -0.20
N VAL A 121 11.24 -18.21 -0.99
CA VAL A 121 11.27 -19.59 -0.47
C VAL A 121 12.68 -20.10 -0.17
N ASN A 122 13.68 -19.59 -0.89
CA ASN A 122 15.08 -19.97 -0.71
C ASN A 122 15.85 -18.97 0.17
N ALA A 123 15.15 -18.05 0.83
CA ALA A 123 15.77 -17.03 1.67
C ALA A 123 16.47 -17.67 2.88
N GLU A 124 17.68 -17.20 3.19
CA GLU A 124 18.34 -17.57 4.44
C GLU A 124 17.58 -17.00 5.64
N ILE A 125 17.74 -17.63 6.81
CA ILE A 125 17.13 -17.14 8.05
C ILE A 125 17.65 -15.71 8.33
N GLY A 126 16.73 -14.77 8.45
CA GLY A 126 17.05 -13.36 8.70
C GLY A 126 17.33 -12.52 7.45
N GLN A 127 17.29 -13.11 6.25
CA GLN A 127 17.41 -12.35 4.99
C GLN A 127 16.25 -11.38 4.80
N PHE A 128 15.03 -11.80 5.15
CA PHE A 128 13.84 -10.98 5.15
C PHE A 128 13.30 -10.83 6.57
N ASN A 129 12.94 -9.61 6.95
CA ASN A 129 12.18 -9.37 8.17
C ASN A 129 10.68 -9.70 7.97
N ALA A 130 9.89 -9.53 9.01
CA ALA A 130 8.46 -9.80 8.99
C ALA A 130 7.72 -8.99 7.90
N ARG A 131 8.07 -7.71 7.71
CA ARG A 131 7.47 -6.84 6.70
C ARG A 131 7.72 -7.34 5.28
N GLU A 132 8.98 -7.62 4.96
CA GLU A 132 9.40 -8.11 3.64
C GLU A 132 8.78 -9.49 3.36
N THR A 133 8.81 -10.39 4.35
CA THR A 133 8.22 -11.72 4.23
C THR A 133 6.71 -11.65 3.95
N ILE A 134 5.97 -10.86 4.74
CA ILE A 134 4.52 -10.73 4.58
C ILE A 134 4.18 -10.03 3.26
N PHE A 135 4.94 -9.02 2.86
CA PHE A 135 4.77 -8.36 1.56
C PHE A 135 4.89 -9.37 0.42
N GLY A 136 5.97 -10.17 0.41
CA GLY A 136 6.17 -11.23 -0.57
C GLY A 136 5.00 -12.21 -0.62
N LEU A 137 4.55 -12.72 0.54
CA LEU A 137 3.43 -13.66 0.62
C LEU A 137 2.11 -13.05 0.11
N LEU A 138 1.84 -11.78 0.38
CA LEU A 138 0.64 -11.09 -0.10
C LEU A 138 0.70 -10.89 -1.63
N VAL A 139 1.86 -10.54 -2.19
CA VAL A 139 2.05 -10.47 -3.65
C VAL A 139 1.80 -11.84 -4.28
N GLN A 140 2.36 -12.92 -3.71
CA GLN A 140 2.11 -14.28 -4.21
C GLN A 140 0.64 -14.67 -4.12
N LYS A 141 -0.05 -14.31 -3.04
CA LYS A 141 -1.50 -14.52 -2.91
C LYS A 141 -2.28 -13.76 -3.99
N ALA A 142 -1.90 -12.52 -4.30
CA ALA A 142 -2.54 -11.73 -5.35
C ALA A 142 -2.32 -12.32 -6.74
N CYS A 143 -1.08 -12.75 -7.03
CA CYS A 143 -0.76 -13.45 -8.27
C CYS A 143 -1.55 -14.76 -8.42
N ALA A 144 -1.71 -15.53 -7.35
CA ALA A 144 -2.52 -16.75 -7.37
C ALA A 144 -4.01 -16.47 -7.55
N MET A 145 -4.51 -15.35 -7.01
CA MET A 145 -5.91 -14.95 -7.11
C MET A 145 -6.30 -14.44 -8.52
N ASP A 146 -5.35 -13.83 -9.25
CA ASP A 146 -5.54 -13.41 -10.63
C ASP A 146 -4.29 -13.68 -11.49
N PRO A 147 -4.06 -14.95 -11.92
CA PRO A 147 -2.84 -15.32 -12.64
C PRO A 147 -2.66 -14.59 -13.97
N LYS A 148 -3.76 -14.12 -14.59
CA LYS A 148 -3.70 -13.37 -15.84
C LYS A 148 -3.17 -11.95 -15.63
N ALA A 149 -3.54 -11.31 -14.51
CA ALA A 149 -3.07 -9.98 -14.16
C ALA A 149 -1.73 -9.98 -13.41
N ALA A 150 -1.29 -11.14 -12.90
CA ALA A 150 -0.09 -11.30 -12.10
C ALA A 150 1.18 -10.67 -12.74
N PRO A 151 1.50 -10.86 -14.04
CA PRO A 151 2.69 -10.24 -14.63
C PRO A 151 2.62 -8.71 -14.55
N LYS A 152 1.46 -8.12 -14.86
CA LYS A 152 1.28 -6.67 -14.81
C LYS A 152 1.44 -6.11 -13.40
N MET A 153 0.94 -6.82 -12.39
CA MET A 153 1.12 -6.43 -10.98
C MET A 153 2.60 -6.43 -10.58
N VAL A 154 3.34 -7.49 -10.92
CA VAL A 154 4.78 -7.59 -10.62
C VAL A 154 5.57 -6.51 -11.36
N ASP A 155 5.23 -6.22 -12.61
CA ASP A 155 5.85 -5.14 -13.39
C ASP A 155 5.58 -3.77 -12.75
N THR A 156 4.34 -3.49 -12.36
CA THR A 156 3.97 -2.22 -11.70
C THR A 156 4.71 -2.04 -10.37
N LEU A 157 4.81 -3.08 -9.54
CA LEU A 157 5.57 -3.02 -8.28
C LEU A 157 7.08 -2.89 -8.54
N SER A 158 7.61 -3.60 -9.54
CA SER A 158 9.02 -3.49 -9.94
C SER A 158 9.38 -2.08 -10.38
N ASN A 159 8.52 -1.46 -11.19
CA ASN A 159 8.68 -0.09 -11.67
C ASN A 159 8.53 0.92 -10.53
N PHE A 160 7.57 0.69 -9.62
CA PHE A 160 7.44 1.49 -8.41
C PHE A 160 8.76 1.49 -7.64
N PHE A 161 9.34 0.34 -7.31
CA PHE A 161 10.61 0.30 -6.57
C PHE A 161 11.81 0.89 -7.33
N GLN A 162 11.84 0.82 -8.66
CA GLN A 162 12.91 1.44 -9.46
C GLN A 162 12.83 2.96 -9.50
N THR A 163 11.61 3.50 -9.39
CA THR A 163 11.35 4.94 -9.47
C THR A 163 11.30 5.59 -8.09
N TYR A 164 10.99 4.79 -7.06
CA TYR A 164 10.97 5.21 -5.67
C TYR A 164 12.39 5.48 -5.18
N ASN A 165 12.67 6.75 -4.85
CA ASN A 165 14.02 7.22 -4.53
C ASN A 165 15.01 6.94 -5.67
N SER A 166 14.60 7.10 -6.93
CA SER A 166 15.51 6.98 -8.08
C SER A 166 16.51 8.13 -8.21
N SER A 167 16.39 9.14 -7.35
CA SER A 167 17.21 10.35 -7.35
C SER A 167 17.42 10.83 -5.91
N ASP A 168 18.64 11.29 -5.61
CA ASP A 168 18.98 12.04 -4.39
C ASP A 168 19.00 13.56 -4.64
N GLU A 169 18.53 14.00 -5.81
CA GLU A 169 18.52 15.40 -6.20
C GLU A 169 17.61 16.25 -5.30
N GLU A 170 18.12 17.41 -4.90
CA GLU A 170 17.28 18.48 -4.39
C GLU A 170 16.57 19.18 -5.56
N PHE A 171 15.25 18.99 -5.67
CA PHE A 171 14.46 19.62 -6.72
C PHE A 171 14.33 21.12 -6.47
N VAL A 172 14.98 21.93 -7.33
CA VAL A 172 14.94 23.39 -7.25
C VAL A 172 13.78 24.03 -8.03
N SER A 173 12.99 23.25 -8.77
CA SER A 173 11.82 23.75 -9.51
C SER A 173 10.68 22.73 -9.61
N MET A 174 9.46 23.23 -9.85
CA MET A 174 8.30 22.37 -10.05
C MET A 174 8.38 21.54 -11.34
N ASP A 175 9.04 22.06 -12.38
CA ASP A 175 9.17 21.37 -13.67
C ASP A 175 10.00 20.08 -13.56
N THR A 176 10.96 20.03 -12.64
CA THR A 176 11.73 18.81 -12.35
C THR A 176 11.08 17.97 -11.27
N TYR A 177 10.42 18.59 -10.28
CA TYR A 177 9.75 17.87 -9.20
C TYR A 177 8.48 17.11 -9.63
N ILE A 178 7.63 17.71 -10.48
CA ILE A 178 6.33 17.11 -10.84
C ILE A 178 6.50 15.77 -11.57
N PRO A 179 7.32 15.64 -12.64
CA PRO A 179 7.49 14.35 -13.33
C PRO A 179 8.00 13.25 -12.39
N TYR A 180 8.93 13.60 -11.50
CA TYR A 180 9.41 12.70 -10.46
C TYR A 180 8.30 12.27 -9.51
N ARG A 181 7.51 13.23 -8.99
CA ARG A 181 6.49 12.96 -7.97
C ARG A 181 5.29 12.19 -8.49
N VAL A 182 4.91 12.34 -9.77
CA VAL A 182 3.84 11.56 -10.40
C VAL A 182 4.18 10.07 -10.40
N ALA A 183 5.39 9.73 -10.84
CA ALA A 183 5.92 8.38 -10.80
C ALA A 183 6.01 7.84 -9.36
N GLN A 184 6.63 8.61 -8.45
CA GLN A 184 6.83 8.21 -7.05
C GLN A 184 5.51 8.00 -6.29
N SER A 185 4.44 8.71 -6.66
CA SER A 185 3.12 8.58 -6.03
C SER A 185 2.33 7.36 -6.50
N GLY A 186 2.88 6.56 -7.43
CA GLY A 186 2.24 5.32 -7.89
C GLY A 186 1.19 5.51 -8.98
N TYR A 187 1.15 6.67 -9.64
CA TYR A 187 0.26 6.92 -10.78
C TYR A 187 0.88 6.34 -12.07
N TRP A 188 0.67 5.03 -12.29
CA TRP A 188 1.21 4.24 -13.42
C TRP A 188 0.12 3.71 -14.35
#